data_AF-A0A7W1UMJ3-F1
#
_entry.id   AF-A0A7W1UMJ3-F1
#
_cell.length_a   1.000
_cell.length_b   1.000
_cell.length_c   1.000
_cell.angle_alpha   90.00
_cell.angle_beta   90.00
_cell.angle_gamma   90.00
#
_symmetry.space_group_name_H-M   'P 1'
#
loop_
_entity.id
_entity.type
_entity.pdbx_description
1 polymer ?
#
loop_
_entity_poly.entity_id
_entity_poly.type
_entity_poly.pdbx_seq_one_letter_code
_entity_poly.pdbx_strand_id
1 'polypeptide(L)'
;MIAKTNFGLEELLSQELQRLGAKNVEIHNRAVSFSGDKGFMYKANLCCRVALRILVPFKTFKVSDEKSLYTAMQGINWEDYMEVTDTIAIDTVLSSDLFTHSQYISQKAKDAIVDQFRAKHGERPSVDLDKPTLRINLHIVGDTCTVAMDSSGDSLHKRGYRDKTNLAPINEVLAAGLVLLTGWDKRTNFIDPMCGSGTILIEAALIANNIPPGYYREDFGFQRWNKFLPYEEELWNTIFDAAVNK
;
A
#
# COMPACT_ATOMS: atom_id res chain seq x y z
N MET A 1 3.00 6.43 -8.97
CA MET A 1 2.50 5.60 -7.85
C MET A 1 1.76 4.38 -8.40
N ILE A 2 1.63 3.33 -7.59
CA ILE A 2 0.93 2.10 -7.97
C ILE A 2 -0.04 1.73 -6.84
N ALA A 3 -1.32 1.56 -7.15
CA ALA A 3 -2.31 1.00 -6.22
C ALA A 3 -2.52 -0.48 -6.55
N LYS A 4 -2.33 -1.37 -5.58
CA LYS A 4 -2.64 -2.80 -5.73
C LYS A 4 -4.10 -3.05 -5.38
N THR A 5 -4.74 -4.02 -6.04
CA THR A 5 -6.13 -4.44 -5.76
C THR A 5 -6.33 -5.94 -5.98
N ASN A 6 -7.54 -6.42 -5.75
CA ASN A 6 -7.94 -7.78 -6.09
C ASN A 6 -8.21 -7.89 -7.60
N PHE A 7 -7.99 -9.09 -8.13
CA PHE A 7 -8.32 -9.39 -9.53
C PHE A 7 -9.79 -9.12 -9.83
N GLY A 8 -10.07 -8.42 -10.92
CA GLY A 8 -11.41 -8.02 -11.35
C GLY A 8 -11.88 -6.66 -10.81
N LEU A 9 -11.15 -6.02 -9.88
CA LEU A 9 -11.48 -4.70 -9.34
C LEU A 9 -10.63 -3.56 -9.95
N GLU A 10 -9.79 -3.85 -10.93
CA GLU A 10 -8.84 -2.87 -11.47
C GLU A 10 -9.52 -1.72 -12.20
N GLU A 11 -10.57 -2.01 -12.97
CA GLU A 11 -11.40 -0.99 -13.64
C GLU A 11 -12.09 -0.08 -12.61
N LEU A 12 -12.62 -0.67 -11.54
CA LEU A 12 -13.28 0.06 -10.47
C LEU A 12 -12.29 0.97 -9.71
N LEU A 13 -11.09 0.46 -9.43
CA LEU A 13 -10.00 1.22 -8.81
C LEU A 13 -9.52 2.36 -9.72
N SER A 14 -9.41 2.12 -11.02
CA SER A 14 -9.07 3.15 -12.00
C SER A 14 -10.07 4.31 -11.95
N GLN A 15 -11.36 3.99 -11.98
CA GLN A 15 -12.43 5.00 -11.87
C GLN A 15 -12.40 5.73 -10.53
N GLU A 16 -12.14 5.03 -9.42
CA GLU A 16 -12.00 5.63 -8.10
C GLU A 16 -10.83 6.63 -8.06
N LEU A 17 -9.65 6.25 -8.56
CA LEU A 17 -8.48 7.11 -8.64
C LEU A 17 -8.74 8.34 -9.54
N GLN A 18 -9.37 8.16 -10.70
CA GLN A 18 -9.74 9.26 -11.59
C GLN A 18 -10.70 10.25 -10.91
N ARG A 19 -11.73 9.76 -10.20
CA ARG A 19 -12.67 10.61 -9.44
C ARG A 19 -11.97 11.38 -8.32
N LEU A 20 -10.94 10.81 -7.71
CA LEU A 20 -10.13 11.49 -6.70
C LEU A 20 -9.20 12.56 -7.31
N GLY A 21 -8.95 12.51 -8.63
CA GLY A 21 -8.12 13.47 -9.38
C GLY A 21 -6.77 12.92 -9.87
N ALA A 22 -6.60 11.60 -9.91
CA ALA A 22 -5.38 10.98 -10.45
C ALA A 22 -5.16 11.31 -11.92
N LYS A 23 -3.89 11.43 -12.32
CA LYS A 23 -3.47 11.61 -13.73
C LYS A 23 -2.78 10.35 -14.25
N ASN A 24 -2.71 10.18 -15.57
CA ASN A 24 -2.01 9.07 -16.23
C ASN A 24 -2.38 7.70 -15.63
N VAL A 25 -3.69 7.44 -15.52
CA VAL A 25 -4.21 6.24 -14.90
C VAL A 25 -4.16 5.09 -15.90
N GLU A 26 -3.41 4.05 -15.57
CA GLU A 26 -3.24 2.87 -16.42
C GLU A 26 -3.54 1.60 -15.61
N ILE A 27 -4.35 0.72 -16.19
CA ILE A 27 -4.75 -0.54 -15.59
C ILE A 27 -3.70 -1.61 -15.90
N HIS A 28 -3.31 -2.35 -14.88
CA HIS A 28 -2.44 -3.52 -14.94
C HIS A 28 -3.15 -4.70 -14.28
N ASN A 29 -2.61 -5.91 -14.40
CA ASN A 29 -3.15 -7.07 -13.68
C ASN A 29 -3.03 -6.85 -12.16
N ARG A 30 -4.15 -6.81 -11.43
CA ARG A 30 -4.24 -6.56 -9.98
C ARG A 30 -3.65 -5.24 -9.50
N ALA A 31 -3.46 -4.27 -10.39
CA ALA A 31 -2.90 -2.98 -10.02
C ALA A 31 -3.34 -1.85 -10.97
N VAL A 32 -3.26 -0.62 -10.50
CA VAL A 32 -3.45 0.59 -11.30
C VAL A 32 -2.28 1.52 -11.03
N SER A 33 -1.55 1.91 -12.08
CA SER A 33 -0.53 2.95 -11.98
C SER A 33 -1.14 4.31 -12.24
N PHE A 34 -0.65 5.32 -11.53
CA PHE A 34 -1.14 6.68 -11.64
C PHE A 34 -0.09 7.70 -11.20
N SER A 35 -0.30 8.96 -11.59
CA SER A 35 0.51 10.12 -11.21
C SER A 35 -0.27 11.02 -10.26
N GLY A 36 0.43 11.54 -9.25
CA GLY A 36 -0.11 12.45 -8.25
C GLY A 36 1.03 13.01 -7.40
N ASP A 37 0.75 14.09 -6.68
CA ASP A 37 1.68 14.68 -5.71
C ASP A 37 1.60 13.96 -4.35
N LYS A 38 2.35 14.47 -3.36
CA LYS A 38 2.32 13.95 -1.99
C LYS A 38 0.94 14.05 -1.34
N GLY A 39 0.22 15.16 -1.55
CA GLY A 39 -1.14 15.32 -1.06
C GLY A 39 -2.10 14.28 -1.65
N PHE A 40 -1.93 13.95 -2.94
CA PHE A 40 -2.69 12.89 -3.60
C PHE A 40 -2.35 11.50 -3.03
N MET A 41 -1.09 11.23 -2.68
CA MET A 41 -0.71 9.98 -2.00
C MET A 41 -1.46 9.82 -0.67
N TYR A 42 -1.52 10.88 0.15
CA TYR A 42 -2.30 10.89 1.40
C TYR A 42 -3.78 10.63 1.13
N LYS A 43 -4.34 11.38 0.16
CA LYS A 43 -5.74 11.25 -0.23
C LYS A 43 -6.08 9.85 -0.75
N ALA A 44 -5.20 9.24 -1.53
CA ALA A 44 -5.39 7.89 -2.05
C ALA A 44 -5.42 6.85 -0.93
N ASN A 45 -4.52 6.94 0.05
CA ASN A 45 -4.53 6.06 1.23
C ASN A 45 -5.80 6.22 2.08
N LEU A 46 -6.28 7.45 2.25
CA LEU A 46 -7.48 7.75 3.03
C LEU A 46 -8.78 7.33 2.31
N CYS A 47 -8.87 7.58 1.01
CA CYS A 47 -10.13 7.54 0.27
C CYS A 47 -10.35 6.29 -0.58
N CYS A 48 -9.32 5.56 -1.00
CA CYS A 48 -9.51 4.41 -1.90
C CYS A 48 -10.14 3.22 -1.16
N ARG A 49 -11.34 2.85 -1.55
CA ARG A 49 -12.08 1.71 -0.99
C ARG A 49 -11.60 0.42 -1.60
N VAL A 50 -11.21 0.43 -2.87
CA VAL A 50 -10.84 -0.80 -3.58
C VAL A 50 -9.35 -0.99 -3.80
N ALA A 51 -8.51 -0.17 -3.14
CA ALA A 51 -7.07 -0.39 -3.06
C ALA A 51 -6.70 -1.22 -1.83
N LEU A 52 -5.74 -2.14 -1.99
CA LEU A 52 -5.12 -2.90 -0.91
C LEU A 52 -3.90 -2.19 -0.33
N ARG A 53 -3.11 -1.51 -1.17
CA ARG A 53 -1.88 -0.79 -0.82
C ARG A 53 -1.60 0.29 -1.87
N ILE A 54 -1.02 1.41 -1.46
CA ILE A 54 -0.50 2.48 -2.31
C ILE A 54 1.03 2.49 -2.22
N LEU A 55 1.69 2.23 -3.35
CA LEU A 55 3.14 2.10 -3.45
C LEU A 55 3.75 3.28 -4.22
N VAL A 56 4.94 3.70 -3.80
CA VAL A 56 5.75 4.76 -4.42
C VAL A 56 7.03 4.15 -4.98
N PRO A 57 7.06 3.72 -6.24
CA PRO A 57 8.28 3.23 -6.89
C PRO A 57 9.34 4.34 -6.99
N PHE A 58 10.59 4.01 -6.67
CA PHE A 58 11.70 4.96 -6.75
C PHE A 58 12.93 4.40 -7.48
N LYS A 59 13.04 3.07 -7.62
CA LYS A 59 14.12 2.44 -8.38
C LYS A 59 13.61 1.26 -9.18
N THR A 60 14.14 1.07 -10.38
CA THR A 60 13.95 -0.14 -11.19
C THR A 60 15.28 -0.55 -11.80
N PHE A 61 15.57 -1.84 -11.80
CA PHE A 61 16.79 -2.41 -12.37
C PHE A 61 16.57 -3.86 -12.82
N LYS A 62 17.49 -4.35 -13.65
CA LYS A 62 17.51 -5.74 -14.10
C LYS A 62 18.19 -6.63 -13.05
N VAL A 63 17.70 -7.86 -12.91
CA VAL A 63 18.23 -8.91 -12.03
C VAL A 63 18.33 -10.22 -12.79
N SER A 64 19.45 -10.93 -12.62
CA SER A 64 19.70 -12.25 -13.20
C SER A 64 19.72 -13.36 -12.15
N ASP A 65 20.13 -13.00 -10.92
CA ASP A 65 20.33 -13.90 -9.79
C ASP A 65 20.33 -13.12 -8.46
N GLU A 66 20.45 -13.80 -7.33
CA GLU A 66 20.39 -13.17 -6.01
C GLU A 66 21.59 -12.25 -5.74
N LYS A 67 22.74 -12.51 -6.37
CA LYS A 67 23.94 -11.67 -6.22
C LYS A 67 23.72 -10.34 -6.95
N SER A 68 23.15 -10.37 -8.15
CA SER A 68 22.78 -9.18 -8.93
C SER A 68 21.77 -8.31 -8.17
N LEU A 69 20.78 -8.94 -7.52
CA LEU A 69 19.84 -8.25 -6.65
C LEU A 69 20.55 -7.61 -5.46
N TYR A 70 21.39 -8.37 -4.75
CA TYR A 70 22.13 -7.84 -3.61
C TYR A 70 22.99 -6.64 -3.99
N THR A 71 23.75 -6.74 -5.09
CA THR A 71 24.59 -5.65 -5.60
C THR A 71 23.75 -4.44 -6.04
N ALA A 72 22.62 -4.65 -6.71
CA ALA A 72 21.74 -3.56 -7.10
C ALA A 72 21.10 -2.84 -5.89
N MET A 73 20.72 -3.60 -4.86
CA MET A 73 20.21 -3.06 -3.60
C MET A 73 21.30 -2.29 -2.83
N GLN A 74 22.55 -2.79 -2.81
CA GLN A 74 23.71 -2.08 -2.28
C GLN A 74 24.03 -0.78 -3.03
N GLY A 75 23.65 -0.68 -4.32
CA GLY A 75 23.85 0.51 -5.15
C GLY A 75 22.86 1.65 -4.88
N ILE A 76 21.81 1.42 -4.09
CA ILE A 76 20.87 2.46 -3.65
C ILE A 76 21.45 3.12 -2.40
N ASN A 77 21.49 4.44 -2.35
CA ASN A 77 21.92 5.15 -1.15
C ASN A 77 20.79 5.17 -0.11
N TRP A 78 20.78 4.23 0.84
CA TRP A 78 19.67 4.07 1.77
C TRP A 78 19.55 5.19 2.81
N GLU A 79 20.62 5.96 3.03
CA GLU A 79 20.60 7.17 3.86
C GLU A 79 19.65 8.27 3.30
N ASP A 80 19.35 8.23 2.00
CA ASP A 80 18.37 9.13 1.39
C ASP A 80 16.93 8.79 1.82
N TYR A 81 16.68 7.59 2.36
CA TYR A 81 15.35 7.05 2.65
C TYR A 81 15.10 6.77 4.13
N MET A 82 16.14 6.47 4.91
CA MET A 82 16.03 6.13 6.34
C MET A 82 17.34 6.38 7.10
N GLU A 83 17.26 6.40 8.43
CA GLU A 83 18.40 6.47 9.35
C GLU A 83 18.77 5.11 9.93
N VAL A 84 19.95 4.99 10.53
CA VAL A 84 20.38 3.73 11.18
C VAL A 84 19.53 3.37 12.40
N THR A 85 18.86 4.34 13.02
CA THR A 85 17.93 4.19 14.14
C THR A 85 16.53 3.74 13.71
N ASP A 86 16.21 3.81 12.42
CA ASP A 86 14.92 3.43 11.88
C ASP A 86 14.75 1.90 11.79
N THR A 87 13.50 1.47 11.59
CA THR A 87 13.15 0.07 11.40
C THR A 87 12.70 -0.24 9.96
N ILE A 88 13.05 -1.43 9.47
CA ILE A 88 12.72 -1.86 8.10
C ILE A 88 11.88 -3.13 8.04
N ALA A 89 11.04 -3.23 7.02
CA ALA A 89 10.42 -4.47 6.57
C ALA A 89 10.46 -4.56 5.04
N ILE A 90 10.58 -5.77 4.49
CA ILE A 90 10.62 -5.98 3.05
C ILE A 90 9.61 -7.05 2.64
N ASP A 91 8.69 -6.66 1.77
CA ASP A 91 7.69 -7.53 1.16
C ASP A 91 8.03 -7.76 -0.33
N THR A 92 8.24 -9.01 -0.72
CA THR A 92 8.56 -9.35 -2.12
C THR A 92 7.37 -10.01 -2.80
N VAL A 93 7.04 -9.54 -4.00
CA VAL A 93 6.11 -10.17 -4.94
C VAL A 93 6.90 -10.66 -6.15
N LEU A 94 6.82 -11.96 -6.42
CA LEU A 94 7.54 -12.62 -7.51
C LEU A 94 6.56 -13.06 -8.61
N SER A 95 6.93 -12.76 -9.84
CA SER A 95 6.36 -13.29 -11.08
C SER A 95 7.51 -13.53 -12.05
N SER A 96 8.42 -14.44 -11.67
CA SER A 96 9.67 -14.71 -12.37
C SER A 96 10.11 -16.16 -12.15
N ASP A 97 10.76 -16.74 -13.16
CA ASP A 97 11.38 -18.07 -13.06
C ASP A 97 12.79 -18.03 -12.44
N LEU A 98 13.35 -16.83 -12.26
CA LEU A 98 14.69 -16.64 -11.66
C LEU A 98 14.70 -16.94 -10.16
N PHE A 99 13.57 -16.75 -9.49
CA PHE A 99 13.45 -16.86 -8.04
C PHE A 99 12.22 -17.65 -7.66
N THR A 100 12.38 -18.63 -6.77
CA THR A 100 11.29 -19.50 -6.31
C THR A 100 10.70 -19.10 -4.97
N HIS A 101 11.44 -18.35 -4.15
CA HIS A 101 11.09 -18.09 -2.75
C HIS A 101 11.13 -16.60 -2.40
N SER A 102 9.97 -15.95 -2.32
CA SER A 102 9.84 -14.51 -2.03
C SER A 102 10.44 -14.11 -0.68
N GLN A 103 10.29 -14.94 0.35
CA GLN A 103 10.86 -14.68 1.68
C GLN A 103 12.40 -14.65 1.66
N TYR A 104 13.02 -15.55 0.89
CA TYR A 104 14.47 -15.58 0.73
C TYR A 104 14.97 -14.32 0.02
N ILE A 105 14.24 -13.85 -0.99
CA ILE A 105 14.54 -12.60 -1.70
C ILE A 105 14.40 -11.38 -0.79
N SER A 106 13.33 -11.31 0.01
CA SER A 106 13.17 -10.28 1.04
C SER A 106 14.34 -10.28 2.02
N GLN A 107 14.81 -11.47 2.46
CA GLN A 107 15.96 -11.59 3.35
C GLN A 107 17.24 -11.07 2.70
N LYS A 108 17.53 -11.45 1.45
CA LYS A 108 18.72 -10.99 0.72
C LYS A 108 18.74 -9.48 0.50
N ALA A 109 17.60 -8.92 0.13
CA ALA A 109 17.44 -7.48 0.02
C ALA A 109 17.67 -6.77 1.35
N LYS A 110 17.13 -7.31 2.45
CA LYS A 110 17.30 -6.75 3.80
C LYS A 110 18.77 -6.79 4.22
N ASP A 111 19.45 -7.90 3.98
CA ASP A 111 20.87 -8.05 4.30
C ASP A 111 21.70 -7.01 3.52
N ALA A 112 21.38 -6.73 2.26
CA ALA A 112 22.03 -5.65 1.49
C ALA A 112 21.85 -4.26 2.14
N ILE A 113 20.65 -3.92 2.60
CA ILE A 113 20.40 -2.63 3.27
C ILE A 113 21.18 -2.55 4.59
N VAL A 114 21.07 -3.60 5.41
CA VAL A 114 21.73 -3.69 6.72
C VAL A 114 23.24 -3.62 6.61
N ASP A 115 23.82 -4.34 5.66
CA ASP A 115 25.27 -4.35 5.44
C ASP A 115 25.78 -3.00 4.94
N GLN A 116 24.99 -2.27 4.14
CA GLN A 116 25.36 -0.91 3.73
C GLN A 116 25.47 0.03 4.94
N PHE A 117 24.47 0.03 5.83
CA PHE A 117 24.51 0.84 7.06
C PHE A 117 25.66 0.41 7.98
N ARG A 118 25.87 -0.91 8.14
CA ARG A 118 26.97 -1.43 8.95
C ARG A 118 28.33 -0.99 8.42
N ALA A 119 28.52 -1.01 7.11
CA ALA A 119 29.78 -0.58 6.49
C ALA A 119 30.04 0.92 6.65
N LYS A 120 28.99 1.75 6.61
CA LYS A 120 29.09 3.22 6.69
C LYS A 120 29.14 3.76 8.13
N HIS A 121 28.37 3.18 9.05
CA HIS A 121 28.15 3.73 10.40
C HIS A 121 28.61 2.80 11.52
N GLY A 122 28.99 1.55 11.22
CA GLY A 122 29.29 0.53 12.24
C GLY A 122 28.07 -0.07 12.94
N GLU A 123 26.88 0.48 12.69
CA GLU A 123 25.61 0.07 13.29
C GLU A 123 24.64 -0.47 12.23
N ARG A 124 23.57 -1.16 12.68
CA ARG A 124 22.54 -1.68 11.78
C ARG A 124 21.14 -1.19 12.17
N PRO A 125 20.27 -0.91 11.18
CA PRO A 125 18.86 -0.73 11.46
C PRO A 125 18.21 -2.01 11.99
N SER A 126 17.18 -1.83 12.81
CA SER A 126 16.40 -2.93 13.35
C SER A 126 15.27 -3.34 12.38
N VAL A 127 14.67 -4.50 12.62
CA VAL A 127 13.54 -4.99 11.82
C VAL A 127 12.29 -4.94 12.68
N ASP A 128 11.24 -4.32 12.16
CA ASP A 128 9.90 -4.35 12.73
C ASP A 128 8.94 -4.78 11.62
N LEU A 129 8.28 -5.91 11.79
CA LEU A 129 7.37 -6.46 10.79
C LEU A 129 5.94 -5.88 10.91
N ASP A 130 5.63 -5.24 12.02
CA ASP A 130 4.30 -4.70 12.32
C ASP A 130 4.23 -3.22 11.95
N LYS A 131 5.09 -2.39 12.56
CA LYS A 131 5.12 -0.94 12.35
C LYS A 131 6.51 -0.42 11.96
N PRO A 132 7.10 -0.89 10.84
CA PRO A 132 8.37 -0.36 10.36
C PRO A 132 8.31 1.13 10.04
N THR A 133 9.41 1.84 10.24
CA THR A 133 9.61 3.18 9.67
C THR A 133 9.52 3.12 8.14
N LEU A 134 10.26 2.18 7.53
CA LEU A 134 10.30 2.01 6.09
C LEU A 134 9.92 0.58 5.69
N ARG A 135 8.73 0.42 5.10
CA ARG A 135 8.33 -0.81 4.44
C ARG A 135 8.63 -0.73 2.95
N ILE A 136 9.46 -1.63 2.46
CA ILE A 136 9.90 -1.71 1.07
C ILE A 136 9.14 -2.83 0.38
N ASN A 137 8.56 -2.54 -0.78
CA ASN A 137 7.99 -3.53 -1.66
C ASN A 137 8.94 -3.81 -2.84
N LEU A 138 9.33 -5.07 -3.00
CA LEU A 138 10.03 -5.55 -4.18
C LEU A 138 9.03 -6.23 -5.10
N HIS A 139 8.94 -5.77 -6.33
CA HIS A 139 8.13 -6.40 -7.36
C HIS A 139 9.04 -6.89 -8.48
N ILE A 140 9.18 -8.21 -8.60
CA ILE A 140 10.05 -8.82 -9.61
C ILE A 140 9.20 -9.53 -10.65
N VAL A 141 9.23 -9.02 -11.88
CA VAL A 141 8.53 -9.61 -13.04
C VAL A 141 9.56 -9.94 -14.09
N GLY A 142 9.66 -11.22 -14.46
CA GLY A 142 10.74 -11.71 -15.31
C GLY A 142 12.11 -11.36 -14.70
N ASP A 143 12.91 -10.60 -15.43
CA ASP A 143 14.24 -10.12 -15.03
C ASP A 143 14.24 -8.70 -14.46
N THR A 144 13.07 -8.10 -14.22
CA THR A 144 12.95 -6.68 -13.84
C THR A 144 12.46 -6.56 -12.42
N CYS A 145 13.26 -5.92 -11.57
CA CYS A 145 12.95 -5.62 -10.18
C CYS A 145 12.59 -4.13 -10.02
N THR A 146 11.41 -3.86 -9.50
CA THR A 146 10.98 -2.52 -9.09
C THR A 146 10.94 -2.45 -7.57
N VAL A 147 11.63 -1.45 -7.02
CA VAL A 147 11.67 -1.14 -5.59
C VAL A 147 10.77 0.04 -5.31
N ALA A 148 9.84 -0.13 -4.36
CA ALA A 148 8.88 0.88 -3.97
C ALA A 148 8.77 1.02 -2.45
N MET A 149 8.47 2.23 -1.99
CA MET A 149 8.07 2.47 -0.59
C MET A 149 6.57 2.23 -0.44
N ASP A 150 6.16 1.58 0.65
CA ASP A 150 4.75 1.35 0.97
C ASP A 150 4.20 2.47 1.85
N SER A 151 3.35 3.32 1.26
CA SER A 151 2.73 4.45 1.96
C SER A 151 1.56 4.03 2.85
N SER A 152 0.97 2.85 2.64
CA SER A 152 -0.19 2.38 3.40
C SER A 152 0.19 1.78 4.74
N GLY A 153 1.37 1.14 4.83
CA GLY A 153 1.81 0.44 6.03
C GLY A 153 1.08 -0.88 6.19
N ASP A 154 0.03 -0.92 7.01
CA ASP A 154 -0.87 -2.07 7.05
C ASP A 154 -1.78 -2.07 5.81
N SER A 155 -2.17 -3.24 5.29
CA SER A 155 -3.02 -3.28 4.09
C SER A 155 -4.34 -2.54 4.34
N LEU A 156 -4.77 -1.77 3.34
CA LEU A 156 -5.90 -0.86 3.43
C LEU A 156 -7.21 -1.56 3.76
N HIS A 157 -7.39 -2.86 3.45
CA HIS A 157 -8.57 -3.62 3.87
C HIS A 157 -8.82 -3.56 5.38
N LYS A 158 -7.77 -3.44 6.21
CA LYS A 158 -7.92 -3.18 7.64
C LYS A 158 -8.37 -1.73 7.86
N ARG A 159 -9.68 -1.50 7.91
CA ARG A 159 -10.26 -0.15 8.06
C ARG A 159 -10.17 0.42 9.48
N GLY A 160 -9.97 -0.43 10.48
CA GLY A 160 -9.93 -0.04 11.90
C GLY A 160 -11.26 -0.15 12.64
N TYR A 161 -12.39 -0.40 11.95
CA TYR A 161 -13.69 -0.56 12.63
C TYR A 161 -13.92 -1.93 13.28
N ARG A 162 -13.02 -2.91 13.08
CA ARG A 162 -13.23 -4.30 13.52
C ARG A 162 -12.38 -4.59 14.75
N ASP A 163 -13.04 -4.75 15.91
CA ASP A 163 -12.37 -5.14 17.17
C ASP A 163 -12.09 -6.65 17.25
N LYS A 164 -12.94 -7.49 16.64
CA LYS A 164 -12.80 -8.96 16.67
C LYS A 164 -13.03 -9.55 15.29
N THR A 165 -12.04 -10.28 14.79
CA THR A 165 -12.15 -11.10 13.58
C THR A 165 -12.94 -12.37 13.91
N ASN A 166 -14.17 -12.47 13.40
CA ASN A 166 -14.85 -13.76 13.32
C ASN A 166 -14.03 -14.73 12.45
N LEU A 167 -14.38 -16.02 12.44
CA LEU A 167 -13.76 -16.99 11.53
C LEU A 167 -14.10 -16.62 10.08
N ALA A 168 -13.07 -16.20 9.33
CA ALA A 168 -13.08 -15.97 7.88
C ALA A 168 -14.07 -14.91 7.33
N PRO A 169 -14.03 -13.64 7.78
CA PRO A 169 -14.79 -12.58 7.14
C PRO A 169 -14.25 -12.28 5.75
N ILE A 170 -15.16 -11.83 4.86
CA ILE A 170 -14.77 -11.31 3.55
C ILE A 170 -13.85 -10.10 3.72
N ASN A 171 -12.87 -9.99 2.81
CA ASN A 171 -11.99 -8.84 2.74
C ASN A 171 -12.81 -7.56 2.44
N GLU A 172 -12.56 -6.49 3.19
CA GLU A 172 -13.26 -5.22 3.12
C GLU A 172 -13.12 -4.54 1.76
N VAL A 173 -11.96 -4.67 1.10
CA VAL A 173 -11.75 -4.21 -0.29
C VAL A 173 -12.67 -4.96 -1.25
N LEU A 174 -12.82 -6.28 -1.07
CA LEU A 174 -13.72 -7.07 -1.90
C LEU A 174 -15.18 -6.73 -1.62
N ALA A 175 -15.56 -6.57 -0.36
CA ALA A 175 -16.91 -6.18 0.03
C ALA A 175 -17.30 -4.82 -0.57
N ALA A 176 -16.44 -3.80 -0.45
CA ALA A 176 -16.65 -2.51 -1.09
C ALA A 176 -16.75 -2.63 -2.61
N GLY A 177 -15.89 -3.45 -3.22
CA GLY A 177 -15.93 -3.74 -4.65
C GLY A 177 -17.27 -4.34 -5.10
N LEU A 178 -17.78 -5.33 -4.36
CA LEU A 178 -19.07 -5.95 -4.65
C LEU A 178 -20.22 -4.93 -4.57
N VAL A 179 -20.26 -4.11 -3.52
CA VAL A 179 -21.29 -3.06 -3.38
C VAL A 179 -21.24 -2.11 -4.56
N LEU A 180 -20.05 -1.63 -4.94
CA LEU A 180 -19.89 -0.70 -6.05
C LEU A 180 -20.28 -1.32 -7.40
N LEU A 181 -20.01 -2.62 -7.62
CA LEU A 181 -20.38 -3.34 -8.83
C LEU A 181 -21.90 -3.56 -8.96
N THR A 182 -22.66 -3.55 -7.86
CA THR A 182 -24.14 -3.66 -7.92
C THR A 182 -24.80 -2.46 -8.61
N GLY A 183 -24.12 -1.31 -8.68
CA GLY A 183 -24.73 -0.06 -9.12
C GLY A 183 -25.78 0.51 -8.15
N TRP A 184 -25.80 0.06 -6.90
CA TRP A 184 -26.74 0.55 -5.88
C TRP A 184 -26.73 2.07 -5.75
N ASP A 185 -27.92 2.67 -5.71
CA ASP A 185 -28.15 4.11 -5.77
C ASP A 185 -27.94 4.83 -4.43
N LYS A 186 -27.63 4.08 -3.37
CA LYS A 186 -27.39 4.55 -2.00
C LYS A 186 -28.63 5.10 -1.30
N ARG A 187 -29.81 4.97 -1.91
CA ARG A 187 -31.09 5.51 -1.40
C ARG A 187 -32.12 4.41 -1.15
N THR A 188 -32.12 3.39 -2.00
CA THR A 188 -32.97 2.22 -1.84
C THR A 188 -32.46 1.30 -0.72
N ASN A 189 -33.34 0.48 -0.17
CA ASN A 189 -32.96 -0.51 0.84
C ASN A 189 -31.90 -1.47 0.27
N PHE A 190 -30.79 -1.62 0.99
CA PHE A 190 -29.76 -2.61 0.71
C PHE A 190 -29.84 -3.73 1.75
N ILE A 191 -30.11 -4.95 1.29
CA ILE A 191 -30.34 -6.11 2.18
C ILE A 191 -29.32 -7.18 1.86
N ASP A 192 -28.60 -7.63 2.88
CA ASP A 192 -27.77 -8.84 2.85
C ASP A 192 -28.40 -9.86 3.82
N PRO A 193 -29.13 -10.88 3.32
CA PRO A 193 -29.83 -11.85 4.15
C PRO A 193 -28.89 -12.85 4.83
N MET A 194 -27.61 -12.87 4.47
CA MET A 194 -26.59 -13.78 5.00
C MET A 194 -25.35 -13.00 5.47
N CYS A 195 -25.58 -11.86 6.13
CA CYS A 195 -24.56 -10.83 6.33
C CYS A 195 -23.38 -11.22 7.22
N GLY A 196 -23.47 -12.31 8.00
CA GLY A 196 -22.37 -12.79 8.84
C GLY A 196 -21.82 -11.71 9.76
N SER A 197 -20.54 -11.31 9.56
CA SER A 197 -19.89 -10.21 10.28
C SER A 197 -20.31 -8.80 9.82
N GLY A 198 -21.33 -8.69 8.96
CA GLY A 198 -21.88 -7.42 8.47
C GLY A 198 -20.99 -6.64 7.51
N THR A 199 -19.90 -7.23 7.00
CA THR A 199 -18.84 -6.48 6.30
C THR A 199 -19.33 -5.79 5.01
N ILE A 200 -20.21 -6.44 4.23
CA ILE A 200 -20.82 -5.82 3.04
C ILE A 200 -21.72 -4.64 3.45
N LEU A 201 -22.53 -4.81 4.50
CA LEU A 201 -23.43 -3.77 4.99
C LEU A 201 -22.68 -2.57 5.59
N ILE A 202 -21.57 -2.81 6.29
CA ILE A 202 -20.70 -1.75 6.82
C ILE A 202 -20.11 -0.95 5.65
N GLU A 203 -19.51 -1.60 4.65
CA GLU A 203 -18.96 -0.91 3.48
C GLU A 203 -20.04 -0.15 2.70
N ALA A 204 -21.24 -0.72 2.56
CA ALA A 204 -22.39 -0.02 1.96
C ALA A 204 -22.77 1.23 2.76
N ALA A 205 -22.80 1.16 4.09
CA ALA A 205 -23.08 2.31 4.94
C ALA A 205 -22.00 3.40 4.82
N LEU A 206 -20.71 3.04 4.77
CA LEU A 206 -19.62 3.98 4.54
C LEU A 206 -19.71 4.64 3.17
N ILE A 207 -20.07 3.88 2.12
CA ILE A 207 -20.29 4.40 0.76
C ILE A 207 -21.47 5.37 0.72
N ALA A 208 -22.58 5.03 1.38
CA ALA A 208 -23.80 5.85 1.39
C ALA A 208 -23.59 7.19 2.12
N ASN A 209 -22.82 7.18 3.21
CA ASN A 209 -22.52 8.37 4.01
C ASN A 209 -21.25 9.10 3.57
N ASN A 210 -20.66 8.72 2.44
CA ASN A 210 -19.42 9.31 1.91
C ASN A 210 -18.23 9.29 2.90
N ILE A 211 -18.23 8.38 3.89
CA ILE A 211 -17.18 8.27 4.90
C ILE A 211 -15.94 7.63 4.27
N PRO A 212 -14.75 8.26 4.29
CA PRO A 212 -13.54 7.66 3.76
C PRO A 212 -13.20 6.32 4.43
N PRO A 213 -12.79 5.28 3.69
CA PRO A 213 -12.48 3.97 4.27
C PRO A 213 -11.31 4.02 5.27
N GLY A 214 -10.39 4.97 5.12
CA GLY A 214 -9.28 5.18 6.04
C GLY A 214 -9.63 5.95 7.31
N TYR A 215 -10.88 6.39 7.50
CA TYR A 215 -11.27 7.27 8.60
C TYR A 215 -11.02 6.67 9.99
N TYR A 216 -11.27 5.37 10.17
CA TYR A 216 -11.09 4.68 11.46
C TYR A 216 -9.69 4.09 11.65
N ARG A 217 -8.77 4.30 10.70
CA ARG A 217 -7.40 3.81 10.84
C ARG A 217 -6.63 4.71 11.80
N GLU A 218 -5.86 4.10 12.68
CA GLU A 218 -4.97 4.82 13.59
C GLU A 218 -3.82 5.49 12.82
N ASP A 219 -3.24 4.79 11.84
CA ASP A 219 -2.07 5.24 11.13
C ASP A 219 -1.96 4.73 9.68
N PHE A 220 -1.03 5.36 8.96
CA PHE A 220 -0.55 4.95 7.64
C PHE A 220 0.97 4.86 7.63
N GLY A 221 1.52 4.05 6.71
CA GLY A 221 2.96 3.87 6.55
C GLY A 221 3.72 5.18 6.29
N PHE A 222 3.15 6.08 5.49
CA PHE A 222 3.79 7.36 5.16
C PHE A 222 4.00 8.28 6.36
N GLN A 223 3.25 8.12 7.46
CA GLN A 223 3.36 8.99 8.64
C GLN A 223 4.67 8.77 9.40
N ARG A 224 5.38 7.67 9.12
CA ARG A 224 6.69 7.36 9.70
C ARG A 224 7.86 7.77 8.81
N TRP A 225 7.62 8.32 7.62
CA TRP A 225 8.70 8.66 6.70
C TRP A 225 9.38 9.98 7.09
N ASN A 226 10.70 9.95 7.22
CA ASN A 226 11.49 11.08 7.74
C ASN A 226 12.51 11.67 6.74
N LYS A 227 12.77 11.01 5.60
CA LYS A 227 13.83 11.39 4.65
C LYS A 227 13.29 11.79 3.26
N PHE A 228 13.30 10.89 2.28
CA PHE A 228 12.99 11.19 0.87
C PHE A 228 11.63 11.86 0.63
N LEU A 229 10.58 11.36 1.30
CA LEU A 229 9.23 11.93 1.25
C LEU A 229 8.75 12.12 2.70
N PRO A 230 9.20 13.16 3.40
CA PRO A 230 8.91 13.32 4.80
C PRO A 230 7.42 13.60 5.01
N TYR A 231 6.88 13.00 6.08
CA TYR A 231 5.53 13.28 6.52
C TYR A 231 5.36 14.77 6.82
N GLU A 232 4.23 15.32 6.37
CA GLU A 232 3.86 16.71 6.58
C GLU A 232 2.48 16.72 7.24
N GLU A 233 2.47 17.00 8.54
CA GLU A 233 1.26 16.95 9.36
C GLU A 233 0.22 17.98 8.91
N GLU A 234 0.62 19.22 8.59
CA GLU A 234 -0.30 20.25 8.12
C GLU A 234 -0.98 19.87 6.79
N LEU A 235 -0.21 19.29 5.87
CA LEU A 235 -0.75 18.78 4.60
C LEU A 235 -1.70 17.61 4.84
N TRP A 236 -1.35 16.68 5.74
CA TRP A 236 -2.23 15.57 6.11
C TRP A 236 -3.55 16.06 6.70
N ASN A 237 -3.51 16.96 7.68
CA ASN A 237 -4.70 17.52 8.31
C ASN A 237 -5.59 18.21 7.28
N THR A 238 -5.00 19.01 6.37
CA THR A 238 -5.72 19.63 5.26
C THR A 238 -6.44 18.61 4.38
N ILE A 239 -5.76 17.51 4.01
CA ILE A 239 -6.34 16.46 3.19
C ILE A 239 -7.42 15.67 3.94
N PHE A 240 -7.20 15.38 5.22
CA PHE A 240 -8.14 14.67 6.09
C PHE A 240 -9.43 15.47 6.25
N ASP A 241 -9.33 16.74 6.64
CA ASP A 241 -10.48 17.62 6.82
C ASP A 241 -11.27 17.80 5.52
N ALA A 242 -10.58 17.95 4.39
CA ALA A 242 -11.22 18.07 3.08
C ALA A 242 -11.92 16.77 2.62
N ALA A 243 -11.51 15.61 3.13
CA ALA A 243 -12.13 14.32 2.82
C ALA A 243 -13.32 14.01 3.73
N VAL A 244 -13.27 14.44 4.99
CA VAL A 244 -14.31 14.14 6.00
C VAL A 244 -15.46 15.15 5.97
N ASN A 245 -15.20 16.43 5.68
CA ASN A 245 -16.22 17.49 5.70
C ASN A 245 -17.06 17.59 4.41
N LYS A 246 -17.20 16.49 3.65
CA LYS A 246 -17.93 16.41 2.37
C LYS A 246 -19.21 15.59 2.46
#